data_AF-A0A7V6PDU1-F1
#
_entry.id   AF-A0A7V6PDU1-F1
#
_cell.length_a   1.000
_cell.length_b   1.000
_cell.length_c   1.000
_cell.angle_alpha   90.00
_cell.angle_beta   90.00
_cell.angle_gamma   90.00
#
_symmetry.space_group_name_H-M   'P 1'
#
loop_
_entity.id
_entity.type
_entity.pdbx_description
1 polymer ?
#
loop_
_entity_poly.entity_id
_entity_poly.type
_entity_poly.pdbx_seq_one_letter_code
_entity_poly.pdbx_strand_id
1 'polypeptide(L)' 'MARTERKTKRYPTDLTDEDWEQIELLLTKPVERGRKPRVDLRDVLNVIR' A
#
# COMPACT_ATOMS: atom_id res chain seq x y z
N MET A 1 -7.83 -10.45 3.65
CA MET A 1 -6.89 -11.27 2.85
C MET A 1 -5.47 -10.75 3.12
N ALA A 2 -4.47 -11.64 3.20
CA ALA A 2 -3.05 -11.38 3.51
C ALA A 2 -2.71 -10.64 4.84
N ARG A 3 -2.69 -11.37 5.97
CA ARG A 3 -1.92 -10.93 7.17
C ARG A 3 -0.44 -11.12 6.90
N THR A 4 0.17 -10.19 6.16
CA THR A 4 1.62 -10.08 6.14
C THR A 4 1.99 -9.27 7.37
N GLU A 5 2.23 -9.92 8.50
CA GLU A 5 2.86 -9.27 9.66
C GLU A 5 4.31 -8.92 9.30
N ARG A 6 4.49 -7.90 8.45
CA ARG A 6 5.80 -7.28 8.22
C ARG A 6 6.18 -6.60 9.54
N LYS A 7 7.34 -6.96 10.10
CA LYS A 7 7.92 -6.29 11.28
C LYS A 7 8.44 -4.90 10.89
N THR A 8 7.55 -4.01 10.46
CA THR A 8 7.84 -2.62 10.17
C THR A 8 7.49 -1.77 11.40
N LYS A 9 8.32 -0.75 11.69
CA LYS A 9 7.97 0.24 12.72
C LYS A 9 6.66 0.87 12.29
N ARG A 10 5.61 0.71 13.11
CA ARG A 10 4.34 1.37 12.85
C ARG A 10 4.39 2.82 13.29
N TYR A 11 4.04 3.72 12.39
CA TYR A 11 3.88 5.13 12.68
C TYR A 11 2.39 5.48 12.84
N PRO A 12 2.04 6.51 13.63
CA PRO A 12 0.65 6.97 13.76
C PRO A 12 0.02 7.43 12.43
N THR A 13 0.85 7.66 11.41
CA THR A 13 0.47 8.07 10.06
C THR A 13 0.22 6.89 9.11
N ASP A 14 0.58 5.67 9.51
CA ASP A 14 0.39 4.48 8.69
C ASP A 14 -1.09 4.19 8.46
N LEU A 15 -1.41 3.77 7.24
CA LEU A 15 -2.77 3.43 6.85
C LEU A 15 -3.25 2.15 7.53
N THR A 16 -4.45 2.19 8.12
CA THR A 16 -5.15 0.98 8.57
C THR A 16 -5.62 0.15 7.37
N ASP A 17 -6.10 -1.07 7.62
CA ASP A 17 -6.64 -1.91 6.55
C ASP A 17 -7.91 -1.28 5.94
N GLU A 18 -8.72 -0.60 6.76
CA GLU A 18 -9.94 0.12 6.35
C GLU A 18 -9.61 1.35 5.50
N ASP A 19 -8.61 2.14 5.94
CA ASP A 19 -8.12 3.29 5.17
C ASP A 19 -7.53 2.85 3.83
N TRP A 20 -6.82 1.72 3.84
CA TRP A 20 -6.23 1.15 2.64
C TRP A 20 -7.29 0.76 1.61
N GLU A 21 -8.38 0.12 2.02
CA GLU A 21 -9.47 -0.26 1.10
C GLU A 21 -10.08 0.95 0.38
N GLN A 22 -10.21 2.09 1.06
CA GLN A 22 -10.71 3.32 0.44
C GLN A 22 -9.72 3.92 -0.56
N ILE A 23 -8.43 3.92 -0.22
CA ILE A 23 -7.36 4.49 -1.07
C ILE A 23 -7.09 3.60 -2.27
N GLU A 24 -7.10 2.27 -2.10
CA GLU A 24 -6.85 1.31 -3.17
C GLU A 24 -7.84 1.49 -4.35
N LEU A 25 -9.09 1.85 -4.06
CA LEU A 25 -10.10 2.14 -5.07
C LEU A 25 -9.79 3.40 -5.91
N LEU A 26 -9.04 4.34 -5.35
CA LEU A 26 -8.63 5.57 -6.04
C LEU A 26 -7.37 5.36 -6.90
N LEU A 27 -6.58 4.35 -6.58
CA LEU A 27 -5.36 4.05 -7.34
C LEU A 27 -5.72 3.51 -8.72
N THR A 28 -5.06 4.03 -9.75
CA THR A 28 -5.19 3.47 -11.09
C THR A 28 -4.68 2.04 -11.08
N LYS A 29 -5.43 1.13 -11.73
CA LYS A 29 -5.00 -0.26 -11.86
C LYS A 29 -3.60 -0.32 -12.48
N PRO A 30 -2.72 -1.22 -12.01
CA PRO A 30 -1.41 -1.40 -12.61
C PRO A 30 -1.53 -1.64 -14.10
N VAL A 31 -0.70 -0.96 -14.89
CA VAL A 31 -0.65 -1.14 -16.34
C VAL A 31 -0.41 -2.62 -16.69
N GLU A 32 -1.17 -3.14 -17.66
CA GLU A 32 -1.07 -4.55 -18.07
C GLU A 32 0.27 -4.88 -18.75
N ARG A 33 0.84 -3.89 -19.46
CA ARG A 33 2.12 -4.01 -20.17
C ARG A 33 3.19 -3.13 -19.54
N GLY A 34 4.44 -3.59 -19.61
CA GLY A 34 5.60 -2.90 -19.07
C GLY A 34 6.01 -3.39 -17.68
N ARG A 35 6.89 -2.63 -17.03
CA ARG A 35 7.46 -3.02 -15.74
C ARG A 35 6.46 -2.76 -14.62
N LYS A 36 5.95 -3.85 -14.03
CA LYS A 36 5.10 -3.78 -12.84
C LYS A 36 5.89 -3.24 -11.63
N PRO A 37 5.26 -2.43 -10.75
CA PRO A 37 5.85 -2.07 -9.48
C PRO A 37 6.28 -3.33 -8.71
N ARG A 38 7.51 -3.33 -8.20
CA ARG A 38 8.01 -4.42 -7.32
C ARG A 38 7.74 -4.16 -5.84
N VAL A 39 7.30 -2.95 -5.52
CA VAL A 39 7.06 -2.48 -4.16
C VAL A 39 5.56 -2.40 -3.91
N ASP A 40 5.18 -2.56 -2.66
CA ASP A 40 3.82 -2.41 -2.18
C ASP A 40 3.46 -0.92 -2.14
N LEU A 41 2.36 -0.53 -2.79
CA LEU A 41 1.93 0.87 -2.82
C LEU A 41 1.52 1.38 -1.43
N ARG A 42 1.05 0.49 -0.55
CA ARG A 42 0.75 0.83 0.84
C ARG A 42 2.00 1.24 1.59
N ASP A 43 3.07 0.47 1.43
CA ASP A 43 4.35 0.77 2.07
C ASP A 43 4.93 2.09 1.54
N VAL A 44 4.80 2.36 0.23
CA VAL A 44 5.23 3.63 -0.36
C VAL A 44 4.47 4.81 0.24
N LEU A 45 3.15 4.69 0.39
CA LEU A 45 2.32 5.77 0.95
C LEU A 45 2.60 6.02 2.43
N ASN A 46 2.85 4.96 3.20
CA ASN A 46 3.25 5.08 4.61
C ASN A 46 4.57 5.85 4.78
N VAL A 47 5.49 5.80 3.81
CA VAL A 47 6.79 6.50 3.87
C VAL A 47 6.72 7.97 3.45
N ILE A 48 5.76 8.34 2.59
CA ILE A 48 5.65 9.71 2.05
C ILE A 48 5.05 10.68 3.07
N ARG A 49 4.27 10.19 4.03
CA ARG A 49 3.50 10.98 4.99
C ARG A 49 4.29 11.40 6.22
#